data_AF-A0A7J6TAE8-F1
#
_entry.id   AF-A0A7J6TAE8-F1
#
_cell.length_a   1.000
_cell.length_b   1.000
_cell.length_c   1.000
_cell.angle_alpha   90.00
_cell.angle_beta   90.00
_cell.angle_gamma   90.00
#
_symmetry.space_group_name_H-M   'P 1'
#
loop_
_entity.id
_entity.type
_entity.pdbx_description
1 polymer ?
#
loop_
_entity_poly.entity_id
_entity_poly.type
_entity_poly.pdbx_seq_one_letter_code
_entity_poly.pdbx_strand_id
1 'polypeptide(L)'
;VNITTTGPVAHIWPHDARQAESIRASLEEAGAGHMTCYLREDVLDRWHYKANDRIPPVVCVCDEGWHTYLGDQFHGLGDHGYDNRLSDMWPVFIAAGPQIKRSPWVQHPFDSVHIFAIIATALGIPEAEWPPNNASLAEVDHLLVAPRSGDAKREAHNGDMLEAYVVLS
;
A
#
# COMPACT_ATOMS: atom_id res chain seq x y z
N VAL A 1 -2.98 -18.53 -22.18
CA VAL A 1 -2.56 -18.09 -20.83
C VAL A 1 -3.78 -18.10 -19.93
N ASN A 2 -3.61 -18.29 -18.63
CA ASN A 2 -4.67 -18.05 -17.66
C ASN A 2 -4.52 -16.62 -17.11
N ILE A 3 -5.60 -15.83 -17.15
CA ILE A 3 -5.61 -14.48 -16.59
C ILE A 3 -6.46 -14.55 -15.32
N THR A 4 -5.87 -14.22 -14.18
CA THR A 4 -6.52 -14.33 -12.86
C THR A 4 -6.97 -12.99 -12.30
N THR A 5 -6.46 -11.90 -12.86
CA THR A 5 -6.79 -10.53 -12.46
C THR A 5 -6.71 -9.65 -13.70
N THR A 6 -7.67 -8.75 -13.84
CA THR A 6 -7.73 -7.70 -14.85
C THR A 6 -7.94 -6.35 -14.14
N GLY A 7 -7.86 -5.25 -14.88
CA GLY A 7 -7.93 -3.90 -14.36
C GLY A 7 -6.61 -3.16 -14.48
N PRO A 8 -6.29 -2.27 -13.53
CA PRO A 8 -5.02 -1.53 -13.50
C PRO A 8 -3.80 -2.44 -13.35
N VAL A 9 -3.97 -3.61 -12.73
CA VAL A 9 -2.94 -4.64 -12.61
C VAL A 9 -3.50 -5.95 -13.14
N ALA A 10 -2.84 -6.51 -14.15
CA ALA A 10 -3.19 -7.80 -14.73
C ALA A 10 -2.22 -8.88 -14.27
N HIS A 11 -2.78 -10.05 -13.94
CA HIS A 11 -2.03 -11.22 -13.52
C HIS A 11 -2.15 -12.34 -14.55
N ILE A 12 -1.00 -12.75 -15.10
CA ILE A 12 -0.96 -13.67 -16.23
C ILE A 12 -0.12 -14.90 -15.87
N TRP A 13 -0.78 -16.05 -15.87
CA TRP A 13 -0.17 -17.37 -15.69
C TRP A 13 0.02 -18.05 -17.04
N PRO A 14 1.27 -18.16 -17.55
CA PRO A 14 1.57 -18.96 -18.73
C PRO A 14 1.21 -20.44 -18.49
N HIS A 15 0.75 -21.14 -19.53
CA HIS A 15 0.59 -22.60 -19.46
C HIS A 15 1.95 -23.32 -19.48
N ASP A 16 2.94 -22.73 -20.14
CA ASP A 16 4.35 -23.12 -20.10
C ASP A 16 5.18 -21.92 -19.62
N ALA A 17 5.88 -22.07 -18.50
CA ALA A 17 6.68 -21.01 -17.90
C ALA A 17 7.76 -20.46 -18.84
N ARG A 18 8.25 -21.25 -19.80
CA ARG A 18 9.24 -20.80 -20.80
C ARG A 18 8.71 -19.73 -21.76
N GLN A 19 7.39 -19.55 -21.80
CA GLN A 19 6.74 -18.54 -22.63
C GLN A 19 6.56 -17.19 -21.90
N ALA A 20 6.94 -17.08 -20.62
CA ALA A 20 6.70 -15.88 -19.82
C ALA A 20 7.25 -14.62 -20.50
N GLU A 21 8.48 -14.65 -21.00
CA GLU A 21 9.11 -13.48 -21.63
C GLU A 21 8.43 -13.08 -22.95
N SER A 22 8.07 -14.05 -23.81
CA SER A 22 7.38 -13.72 -25.06
C SER A 22 5.95 -13.22 -24.81
N ILE A 23 5.26 -13.76 -23.80
CA ILE A 23 3.94 -13.29 -23.35
C ILE A 23 4.04 -11.86 -22.80
N ARG A 24 5.01 -11.59 -21.92
CA ARG A 24 5.27 -10.27 -21.35
C ARG A 24 5.46 -9.23 -22.46
N ALA A 25 6.38 -9.50 -23.40
CA ALA A 25 6.67 -8.60 -24.52
C ALA A 25 5.45 -8.37 -25.42
N SER A 26 4.70 -9.43 -25.75
CA SER A 26 3.50 -9.31 -26.60
C SER A 26 2.39 -8.50 -25.93
N LEU A 27 2.21 -8.65 -24.61
CA LEU A 27 1.22 -7.88 -23.85
C LEU A 27 1.62 -6.41 -23.73
N GLU A 28 2.89 -6.13 -23.46
CA GLU A 28 3.41 -4.77 -23.41
C GLU A 28 3.25 -4.03 -24.74
N GLU A 29 3.57 -4.69 -25.86
CA GLU A 29 3.31 -4.15 -27.21
C GLU A 29 1.81 -3.87 -27.44
N ALA A 30 0.94 -4.81 -27.06
CA ALA A 30 -0.51 -4.65 -27.17
C ALA A 30 -1.06 -3.53 -26.27
N GLY A 31 -0.35 -3.20 -25.17
CA GLY A 31 -0.65 -2.07 -24.30
C GLY A 31 -0.42 -0.71 -24.93
N ALA A 32 0.20 -0.64 -26.11
CA ALA A 32 0.38 0.57 -26.91
C ALA A 32 1.00 1.76 -26.13
N GLY A 33 1.91 1.47 -25.19
CA GLY A 33 2.59 2.48 -24.38
C GLY A 33 1.83 2.94 -23.13
N HIS A 34 0.72 2.29 -22.78
CA HIS A 34 -0.10 2.60 -21.59
C HIS A 34 -0.13 1.49 -20.54
N MET A 35 0.73 0.49 -20.72
CA MET A 35 0.87 -0.65 -19.83
C MET A 35 2.30 -1.14 -19.92
N THR A 36 2.93 -1.31 -18.75
CA THR A 36 4.25 -1.92 -18.62
C THR A 36 4.10 -3.34 -18.11
N CYS A 37 4.75 -4.31 -18.73
CA CYS A 37 4.70 -5.71 -18.29
C CYS A 37 6.07 -6.18 -17.79
N TYR A 38 6.06 -6.80 -16.62
CA TYR A 38 7.23 -7.31 -15.92
C TYR A 38 7.21 -8.83 -15.87
N LEU A 39 8.39 -9.45 -15.96
CA LEU A 39 8.57 -10.75 -15.31
C LEU A 39 8.53 -10.54 -13.79
N ARG A 40 8.07 -11.55 -13.04
CA ARG A 40 7.95 -11.46 -11.58
C ARG A 40 9.24 -10.97 -10.91
N GLU A 41 10.39 -11.47 -11.34
CA GLU A 41 11.71 -11.09 -10.83
C GLU A 41 12.07 -9.62 -11.07
N ASP A 42 11.54 -9.02 -12.13
CA ASP A 42 11.82 -7.65 -12.58
C ASP A 42 10.81 -6.63 -12.03
N VAL A 43 9.75 -7.09 -11.37
CA VAL A 43 8.82 -6.22 -10.65
C VAL A 43 9.60 -5.37 -9.64
N LEU A 44 9.26 -4.08 -9.58
CA LEU A 44 10.00 -3.06 -8.83
C LEU A 44 10.12 -3.44 -7.34
N ASP A 45 11.35 -3.39 -6.80
CA ASP A 45 11.63 -3.76 -5.41
C ASP A 45 10.82 -2.92 -4.41
N ARG A 46 10.64 -1.62 -4.70
CA ARG A 46 9.88 -0.69 -3.85
C ARG A 46 8.42 -1.05 -3.65
N TRP A 47 7.83 -1.87 -4.54
CA TRP A 47 6.45 -2.33 -4.36
C TRP A 47 6.35 -3.47 -3.35
N HIS A 48 7.49 -4.09 -2.97
CA HIS A 48 7.53 -5.26 -2.09
C HIS A 48 6.57 -6.38 -2.52
N TYR A 49 6.32 -6.47 -3.84
CA TYR A 49 5.22 -7.27 -4.37
C TYR A 49 5.66 -8.68 -4.80
N LYS A 50 6.89 -8.84 -5.31
CA LYS A 50 7.30 -10.05 -6.04
C LYS A 50 7.68 -11.28 -5.21
N ALA A 51 7.91 -11.12 -3.91
CA ALA A 51 8.44 -12.19 -3.05
C ALA A 51 7.34 -13.14 -2.53
N ASN A 52 6.44 -13.58 -3.40
CA ASN A 52 5.38 -14.52 -3.03
C ASN A 52 4.99 -15.43 -4.22
N ASP A 53 4.83 -16.73 -3.98
CA ASP A 53 4.49 -17.71 -5.02
C ASP A 53 3.09 -17.52 -5.61
N ARG A 54 2.23 -16.72 -4.96
CA ARG A 54 0.92 -16.34 -5.50
C ARG A 54 1.00 -15.23 -6.55
N ILE A 55 2.15 -14.58 -6.70
CA ILE A 55 2.37 -13.62 -7.77
C ILE A 55 2.71 -14.39 -9.04
N PRO A 56 2.01 -14.12 -10.15
CA PRO A 56 2.21 -14.84 -11.40
C PRO A 56 3.61 -14.55 -12.00
N PRO A 57 4.07 -15.39 -12.94
CA PRO A 57 5.31 -15.15 -13.68
C PRO A 57 5.31 -13.84 -14.48
N VAL A 58 4.14 -13.35 -14.90
CA VAL A 58 3.99 -12.08 -15.64
C VAL A 58 2.95 -11.20 -14.95
N VAL A 59 3.36 -9.96 -14.65
CA VAL A 59 2.51 -8.91 -14.07
C VAL A 59 2.53 -7.72 -15.01
N CYS A 60 1.36 -7.25 -15.45
CA CYS A 60 1.26 -6.03 -16.23
C CYS A 60 0.57 -4.94 -15.41
N VAL A 61 1.12 -3.73 -15.45
CA VAL A 61 0.62 -2.57 -14.71
C VAL A 61 0.30 -1.48 -15.72
N CYS A 62 -0.94 -1.00 -15.71
CA CYS A 62 -1.40 0.09 -16.55
C CYS A 62 -0.95 1.45 -16.00
N ASP A 63 -0.78 2.42 -16.89
CA ASP A 63 -0.69 3.83 -16.50
C ASP A 63 -2.04 4.29 -15.91
N GLU A 64 -2.00 5.36 -15.10
CA GLU A 64 -3.21 5.94 -14.50
C GLU A 64 -4.28 6.27 -15.56
N GLY A 65 -5.52 5.86 -15.30
CA GLY A 65 -6.65 6.01 -16.23
C GLY A 65 -6.79 4.90 -17.28
N TRP A 66 -5.83 3.96 -17.36
CA TRP A 66 -5.92 2.79 -18.23
C TRP A 66 -6.35 1.53 -17.48
N HIS A 67 -6.89 0.56 -18.21
CA HIS A 67 -7.51 -0.63 -17.64
C HIS A 67 -7.41 -1.80 -18.61
N THR A 68 -6.94 -2.96 -18.14
CA THR A 68 -7.05 -4.22 -18.88
C THR A 68 -8.40 -4.88 -18.65
N TYR A 69 -9.09 -5.32 -19.71
CA TYR A 69 -10.39 -5.98 -19.59
C TYR A 69 -10.46 -7.21 -20.49
N LEU A 70 -11.24 -8.21 -20.09
CA LEU A 70 -11.57 -9.37 -20.92
C LEU A 70 -13.00 -9.24 -21.45
N GLY A 71 -13.12 -8.90 -22.73
CA GLY A 71 -14.38 -8.72 -23.43
C GLY A 71 -14.38 -7.46 -24.28
N ASP A 72 -15.55 -7.12 -24.82
CA ASP A 72 -15.64 -6.10 -25.88
C ASP A 72 -15.87 -4.68 -25.35
N GLN A 73 -16.36 -4.52 -24.12
CA GLN A 73 -16.67 -3.22 -23.54
C GLN A 73 -16.41 -3.18 -22.04
N PHE A 74 -15.74 -2.12 -21.59
CA PHE A 74 -15.60 -1.76 -20.19
C PHE A 74 -16.43 -0.51 -19.89
N HIS A 75 -17.23 -0.55 -18.81
CA HIS A 75 -18.10 0.55 -18.37
C HIS A 75 -17.77 0.93 -16.93
N GLY A 76 -16.58 1.51 -16.72
CA GLY A 76 -16.14 2.02 -15.41
C GLY A 76 -15.84 3.53 -15.49
N LEU A 77 -16.19 4.25 -14.42
CA LEU A 77 -15.93 5.70 -14.29
C LEU A 77 -14.73 6.03 -13.41
N GLY A 78 -14.19 5.05 -12.70
CA GLY A 78 -13.03 5.17 -11.83
C GLY A 78 -12.52 3.79 -11.47
N ASP A 79 -11.25 3.73 -11.09
CA ASP A 79 -10.55 2.49 -10.74
C ASP A 79 -9.43 2.75 -9.73
N HIS A 80 -8.83 1.70 -9.19
CA HIS A 80 -7.74 1.78 -8.24
C HIS A 80 -6.79 0.59 -8.34
N GLY A 81 -5.61 0.70 -7.74
CA GLY A 81 -4.57 -0.34 -7.77
C GLY A 81 -3.42 -0.04 -8.72
N TYR A 82 -3.37 1.18 -9.27
CA TYR A 82 -2.22 1.71 -9.97
C TYR A 82 -0.99 1.84 -9.04
N ASP A 83 0.09 2.41 -9.57
CA ASP A 83 1.30 2.70 -8.80
C ASP A 83 0.98 3.52 -7.53
N ASN A 84 1.44 3.03 -6.39
CA ASN A 84 1.21 3.64 -5.07
C ASN A 84 1.91 4.99 -4.86
N ARG A 85 2.69 5.48 -5.85
CA ARG A 85 3.23 6.84 -5.88
C ARG A 85 2.31 7.88 -6.52
N LEU A 86 1.23 7.45 -7.15
CA LEU A 86 0.23 8.36 -7.71
C LEU A 86 -0.61 8.93 -6.57
N SER A 87 -0.82 10.25 -6.58
CA SER A 87 -1.56 10.92 -5.51
C SER A 87 -3.00 10.46 -5.38
N ASP A 88 -3.61 10.02 -6.49
CA ASP A 88 -4.99 9.52 -6.49
C ASP A 88 -5.11 8.14 -5.82
N MET A 89 -3.99 7.42 -5.63
CA MET A 89 -3.93 6.14 -4.92
C MET A 89 -3.65 6.29 -3.42
N TRP A 90 -3.47 7.52 -2.94
CA TRP A 90 -3.13 7.79 -1.54
C TRP A 90 -4.38 7.78 -0.64
N PRO A 91 -4.47 6.86 0.34
CA PRO A 91 -5.59 6.83 1.26
C PRO A 91 -5.47 7.91 2.34
N VAL A 92 -6.60 8.22 2.99
CA VAL A 92 -6.63 9.13 4.15
C VAL A 92 -6.46 8.32 5.45
N PHE A 93 -5.60 8.79 6.34
CA PHE A 93 -5.43 8.26 7.70
C PHE A 93 -5.71 9.36 8.71
N ILE A 94 -6.65 9.21 9.65
CA ILE A 94 -7.00 10.23 10.65
C ILE A 94 -6.91 9.58 12.03
N ALA A 95 -6.22 10.21 12.97
CA ALA A 95 -6.03 9.67 14.31
C ALA A 95 -6.15 10.75 15.38
N ALA A 96 -6.90 10.46 16.44
CA ALA A 96 -7.05 11.32 17.60
C ALA A 96 -7.03 10.47 18.87
N GLY A 97 -6.34 10.93 19.90
CA GLY A 97 -6.26 10.22 21.18
C GLY A 97 -5.16 10.77 22.08
N PRO A 98 -5.08 10.30 23.33
CA PRO A 98 -4.11 10.81 24.31
C PRO A 98 -2.65 10.51 23.94
N GLN A 99 -2.42 9.49 23.13
CA GLN A 99 -1.09 9.09 22.64
C GLN A 99 -0.74 9.70 21.28
N ILE A 100 -1.70 10.38 20.63
CA ILE A 100 -1.50 11.04 19.34
C ILE A 100 -1.16 12.51 19.58
N LYS A 101 -0.08 12.98 18.95
CA LYS A 101 0.33 14.38 19.04
C LYS A 101 -0.72 15.26 18.36
N ARG A 102 -1.23 16.24 19.11
CA ARG A 102 -2.11 17.26 18.54
C ARG A 102 -1.31 18.19 17.64
N SER A 103 -1.79 18.41 16.42
CA SER A 103 -1.20 19.33 15.45
C SER A 103 -2.30 20.03 14.66
N PRO A 104 -2.21 21.35 14.44
CA PRO A 104 -3.11 22.06 13.54
C PRO A 104 -2.72 21.90 12.06
N TRP A 105 -1.62 21.19 11.77
CA TRP A 105 -1.08 21.03 10.43
C TRP A 105 -1.16 19.58 9.96
N VAL A 106 -1.42 19.40 8.66
CA VAL A 106 -1.25 18.09 7.99
C VAL A 106 0.20 17.64 8.17
N GLN A 107 0.37 16.39 8.60
CA GLN A 107 1.68 15.80 8.86
C GLN A 107 2.29 15.25 7.56
N HIS A 108 3.61 14.99 7.58
CA HIS A 108 4.27 14.39 6.42
C HIS A 108 3.66 13.01 6.15
N PRO A 109 3.51 12.61 4.88
CA PRO A 109 3.08 11.27 4.52
C PRO A 109 3.97 10.16 5.07
N PHE A 110 3.40 8.98 5.22
CA PHE A 110 4.11 7.76 5.62
C PHE A 110 3.43 6.54 5.00
N ASP A 111 4.18 5.46 4.80
CA ASP A 111 3.63 4.22 4.24
C ASP A 111 2.70 3.51 5.23
N SER A 112 1.58 2.98 4.74
CA SER A 112 0.55 2.34 5.58
C SER A 112 1.05 1.14 6.40
N VAL A 113 2.18 0.53 6.00
CA VAL A 113 2.85 -0.52 6.77
C VAL A 113 3.24 -0.06 8.17
N HIS A 114 3.43 1.24 8.40
CA HIS A 114 3.79 1.81 9.71
C HIS A 114 2.57 2.09 10.62
N ILE A 115 1.34 1.89 10.15
CA ILE A 115 0.14 2.01 11.00
C ILE A 115 0.19 1.04 12.19
N PHE A 116 0.78 -0.15 12.00
CA PHE A 116 0.99 -1.10 13.09
C PHE A 116 1.80 -0.48 14.24
N ALA A 117 2.88 0.25 13.94
CA ALA A 117 3.70 0.92 14.95
C ALA A 117 2.89 1.95 15.75
N ILE A 118 2.07 2.76 15.07
CA ILE A 118 1.18 3.73 15.72
C ILE A 118 0.23 3.04 16.70
N ILE A 119 -0.44 1.97 16.26
CA ILE A 119 -1.40 1.23 17.09
C ILE A 119 -0.71 0.55 18.27
N ALA A 120 0.40 -0.16 18.03
CA ALA A 120 1.11 -0.90 19.06
C ALA A 120 1.67 0.05 20.15
N THR A 121 2.28 1.17 19.74
CA THR A 121 2.75 2.18 20.69
C THR A 121 1.60 2.84 21.45
N ALA A 122 0.47 3.15 20.79
CA ALA A 122 -0.70 3.70 21.47
C ALA A 122 -1.30 2.75 22.52
N LEU A 123 -1.16 1.43 22.31
CA LEU A 123 -1.53 0.38 23.27
C LEU A 123 -0.47 0.14 24.37
N GLY A 124 0.67 0.83 24.31
CA GLY A 124 1.77 0.66 25.26
C GLY A 124 2.57 -0.62 25.09
N ILE A 125 2.53 -1.24 23.90
CA ILE A 125 3.30 -2.45 23.58
C ILE A 125 4.72 -2.02 23.16
N PRO A 126 5.78 -2.41 23.90
CA PRO A 126 7.15 -2.06 23.56
C PRO A 126 7.57 -2.64 22.19
N GLU A 127 8.40 -1.92 21.43
CA GLU A 127 8.90 -2.35 20.12
C GLU A 127 9.60 -3.72 20.18
N ALA A 128 10.29 -4.01 21.27
CA ALA A 128 10.95 -5.31 21.51
C ALA A 128 9.97 -6.50 21.62
N GLU A 129 8.67 -6.25 21.83
CA GLU A 129 7.62 -7.26 21.94
C GLU A 129 6.78 -7.37 20.66
N TRP A 130 7.07 -6.58 19.62
CA TRP A 130 6.32 -6.65 18.37
C TRP A 130 6.61 -7.98 17.65
N PRO A 131 5.59 -8.64 17.07
CA PRO A 131 5.83 -9.75 16.16
C PRO A 131 6.62 -9.28 14.93
N PRO A 132 7.31 -10.16 14.19
CA PRO A 132 8.00 -9.77 12.96
C PRO A 132 7.05 -9.07 11.98
N ASN A 133 7.39 -7.85 11.59
CA ASN A 133 6.60 -7.02 10.68
C ASN A 133 7.50 -5.99 9.98
N ASN A 134 6.96 -5.23 9.01
CA ASN A 134 7.71 -4.22 8.25
C ASN A 134 7.49 -2.78 8.74
N ALA A 135 6.85 -2.58 9.89
CA ALA A 135 6.71 -1.26 10.48
C ALA A 135 8.03 -0.76 11.05
N SER A 136 8.20 0.57 11.09
CA SER A 136 9.31 1.26 11.71
C SER A 136 8.74 2.37 12.56
N LEU A 137 9.04 2.37 13.86
CA LEU A 137 8.57 3.43 14.76
C LEU A 137 9.16 4.79 14.38
N ALA A 138 10.40 4.82 13.89
CA ALA A 138 11.09 6.04 13.50
C ALA A 138 10.39 6.80 12.35
N GLU A 139 9.61 6.11 11.51
CA GLU A 139 8.87 6.73 10.42
C GLU A 139 7.61 7.48 10.90
N VAL A 140 7.13 7.17 12.12
CA VAL A 140 5.83 7.66 12.62
C VAL A 140 5.88 8.22 14.06
N ASP A 141 7.06 8.24 14.70
CA ASP A 141 7.22 8.74 16.07
C ASP A 141 6.80 10.21 16.23
N HIS A 142 6.97 11.01 15.17
CA HIS A 142 6.58 12.41 15.10
C HIS A 142 5.07 12.63 15.24
N LEU A 143 4.26 11.59 15.00
CA LEU A 143 2.80 11.57 15.19
C LEU A 143 2.39 11.25 16.63
N LEU A 144 3.32 10.77 17.45
CA LEU A 144 3.06 10.25 18.79
C LEU A 144 3.53 11.24 19.87
N VAL A 145 2.89 11.18 21.04
CA VAL A 145 3.37 11.91 22.22
C VAL A 145 4.63 11.20 22.75
N ALA A 146 5.64 11.97 23.15
CA ALA A 146 6.86 11.40 23.72
C ALA A 146 6.54 10.48 24.91
N PRO A 147 7.24 9.33 25.06
CA PRO A 147 7.02 8.41 26.16
C PRO A 147 7.16 9.14 27.50
N ARG A 148 6.08 9.20 28.28
CA ARG A 148 6.16 9.71 29.66
C ARG A 148 6.84 8.66 30.51
N SER A 149 7.93 9.03 31.15
CA SER A 149 8.58 8.20 32.16
C SER A 149 7.58 7.85 33.27
N GLY A 150 7.12 6.58 33.32
CA GLY A 150 6.36 6.02 34.44
C GLY A 150 4.88 5.65 34.21
N ASP A 151 4.29 5.82 33.02
CA ASP A 151 2.87 5.50 32.81
C ASP A 151 2.64 4.00 32.47
N ALA A 152 3.01 3.11 33.39
CA ALA A 152 2.42 1.79 33.45
C ALA A 152 1.02 1.93 34.07
N LYS A 153 -0.01 1.86 33.23
CA LYS A 153 -1.45 1.89 33.56
C LYS A 153 -2.04 3.28 33.84
N ARG A 154 -2.67 3.86 32.82
CA ARG A 154 -3.78 4.82 33.02
C ARG A 154 -5.01 4.32 32.28
N GLU A 155 -6.12 4.25 33.01
CA GLU A 155 -7.46 3.98 32.45
C GLU A 155 -7.88 5.10 31.50
N ALA A 156 -8.65 4.73 30.48
CA ALA A 156 -9.19 5.66 29.49
C ALA A 156 -10.05 6.73 30.17
N HIS A 157 -9.58 7.97 30.19
CA HIS A 157 -10.41 9.11 30.56
C HIS A 157 -11.29 9.53 29.38
N ASN A 158 -12.60 9.43 29.60
CA ASN A 158 -13.65 9.98 28.76
C ASN A 158 -13.54 11.52 28.68
N GLY A 159 -13.67 12.05 27.46
CA GLY A 159 -13.98 13.46 27.22
C GLY A 159 -12.83 14.25 26.60
N ASP A 160 -12.75 14.24 25.28
CA ASP A 160 -12.79 15.45 24.45
C ASP A 160 -12.67 15.06 22.97
N MET A 161 -13.82 15.03 22.30
CA MET A 161 -13.93 14.97 20.84
C MET A 161 -13.53 16.33 20.27
N LEU A 162 -12.25 16.54 19.96
CA LEU A 162 -11.85 17.60 19.02
C LEU A 162 -10.71 17.11 18.11
N GLU A 163 -11.03 17.25 16.82
CA GLU A 163 -10.44 16.81 15.57
C GLU A 163 -8.90 16.77 15.48
N ALA A 164 -8.39 15.70 14.88
CA ALA A 164 -7.07 15.64 14.30
C ALA A 164 -7.18 14.98 12.92
N TYR A 165 -7.21 15.81 11.87
CA TYR A 165 -7.16 15.35 10.49
C TYR A 165 -5.71 15.05 10.12
N VAL A 166 -5.44 13.80 9.78
CA VAL A 166 -4.24 13.46 9.03
C VAL A 166 -4.71 13.16 7.60
N VAL A 167 -4.04 13.76 6.62
CA VAL A 167 -4.28 13.54 5.19
C VAL A 167 -2.92 13.11 4.68
N LEU A 168 -2.82 11.86 4.22
CA LEU A 168 -1.55 11.35 3.71
C LEU A 168 -1.46 11.59 2.22
N SER A 169 -0.21 11.57 1.79
CA SER A 169 0.22 11.60 0.42
C SER A 169 1.22 10.46 0.23
#